data_AF-A0A1I2TFM7-F1
#
_entry.id   AF-A0A1I2TFM7-F1
#
_cell.length_a   1.000
_cell.length_b   1.000
_cell.length_c   1.000
_cell.angle_alpha   90.00
_cell.angle_beta   90.00
_cell.angle_gamma   90.00
#
_symmetry.space_group_name_H-M   'P 1'
#
loop_
_entity.id
_entity.type
_entity.pdbx_description
1 polymer ?
#
loop_
_entity_poly.entity_id
_entity_poly.type
_entity_poly.pdbx_seq_one_letter_code
_entity_poly.pdbx_strand_id
1 'polypeptide(L)'
;MKLRSAIAATSLVAAGGIAFAMPANADLVTSCVGEGGAVTVPGDLVVPAGKACWLNGTTVEGNVRVAAGADLIVDGATFKGTVAVAKDGYIDTTDTTIAKNVSASNAFGSYFYGSNVGGAVNANADQGAEQDGFVYAVDSKVTGRVNAAVPGEVVIDGTQVGGALTGQGTRYLDVYNSTIGGKLTVAGNKEGSVFCESEVYGDASYTGNSDTLQLGGDGPLAPCSGTSYWGGNVDVSNNTATVVVSNNIVRGNLSGTGNDPAPTGENNRVRGTVSGQFENLQAPAAMRTMAAPQDRKADLSGEVKERRADAQAEAKAAGKARL
;
A
#
# COMPACT_ATOMS: atom_id res chain seq x y z
N MET A 1 -53.13 32.91 -78.58
CA MET A 1 -53.01 34.28 -78.04
C MET A 1 -51.69 34.36 -77.28
N LYS A 2 -50.74 35.15 -77.82
CA LYS A 2 -49.55 35.81 -77.22
C LYS A 2 -48.75 35.05 -76.11
N LEU A 3 -47.54 34.55 -76.36
CA LEU A 3 -46.19 35.21 -76.40
C LEU A 3 -45.45 35.25 -75.03
N ARG A 4 -44.13 34.94 -75.09
CA ARG A 4 -42.99 35.26 -74.18
C ARG A 4 -42.56 34.13 -73.22
N SER A 5 -41.46 33.40 -73.47
CA SER A 5 -40.01 33.76 -73.38
C SER A 5 -39.51 33.97 -71.97
N ALA A 6 -38.61 33.09 -71.47
CA ALA A 6 -37.30 33.45 -70.90
C ALA A 6 -36.52 32.20 -70.43
N ILE A 7 -35.29 32.09 -70.92
CA ILE A 7 -34.21 31.21 -70.46
C ILE A 7 -33.64 31.81 -69.17
N ALA A 8 -33.38 30.99 -68.15
CA ALA A 8 -32.46 31.33 -67.07
C ALA A 8 -31.69 30.08 -66.63
N ALA A 9 -30.40 30.05 -67.00
CA ALA A 9 -29.41 29.15 -66.45
C ALA A 9 -28.96 29.68 -65.08
N THR A 10 -28.88 28.82 -64.08
CA THR A 10 -28.26 29.15 -62.78
C THR A 10 -27.65 27.92 -62.12
N SER A 11 -26.34 27.77 -62.35
CA SER A 11 -25.28 27.50 -61.37
C SER A 11 -25.46 26.41 -60.30
N LEU A 12 -24.69 25.32 -60.48
CA LEU A 12 -24.27 24.36 -59.46
C LEU A 12 -23.51 25.10 -58.33
N VAL A 13 -24.04 25.11 -57.11
CA VAL A 13 -23.30 25.53 -55.91
C VAL A 13 -22.66 24.29 -55.30
N ALA A 14 -21.37 24.10 -55.52
CA ALA A 14 -20.56 23.15 -54.78
C ALA A 14 -20.33 23.71 -53.36
N ALA A 15 -21.13 23.25 -52.39
CA ALA A 15 -20.87 23.52 -50.99
C ALA A 15 -19.63 22.71 -50.56
N GLY A 16 -18.47 23.37 -50.53
CA GLY A 16 -17.24 22.82 -49.97
C GLY A 16 -17.42 22.60 -48.47
N GLY A 17 -17.61 21.34 -48.08
CA GLY A 17 -17.59 20.94 -46.68
C GLY A 17 -16.19 21.11 -46.12
N ILE A 18 -16.02 22.01 -45.15
CA ILE A 18 -14.83 22.06 -44.31
C ILE A 18 -14.88 20.82 -43.42
N ALA A 19 -14.14 19.78 -43.80
CA ALA A 19 -13.88 18.65 -42.94
C ALA A 19 -12.94 19.13 -41.81
N PHE A 20 -13.52 19.51 -40.68
CA PHE A 20 -12.75 19.61 -39.44
C PHE A 20 -12.33 18.19 -39.06
N ALA A 21 -11.07 17.83 -39.33
CA ALA A 21 -10.45 16.68 -38.69
C ALA A 21 -10.34 17.02 -37.20
N MET A 22 -11.32 16.59 -36.41
CA MET A 22 -11.16 16.59 -34.95
C MET A 22 -9.98 15.66 -34.65
N PRO A 23 -9.01 16.08 -33.81
CA PRO A 23 -7.98 15.17 -33.36
C PRO A 23 -8.67 14.05 -32.57
N ALA A 24 -8.74 12.87 -33.18
CA ALA A 24 -9.13 11.66 -32.48
C ALA A 24 -7.96 11.24 -31.59
N ASN A 25 -7.84 11.88 -30.41
CA ASN A 25 -7.06 11.29 -29.33
C ASN A 25 -7.90 10.14 -28.77
N ALA A 26 -7.92 9.02 -29.49
CA ALA A 26 -8.34 7.77 -28.87
C ALA A 26 -7.36 7.53 -27.73
N ASP A 27 -7.86 7.54 -26.50
CA ASP A 27 -7.08 7.21 -25.31
C ASP A 27 -6.50 5.81 -25.55
N LEU A 28 -5.21 5.73 -25.87
CA LEU A 28 -4.60 4.50 -26.35
C LEU A 28 -4.34 3.61 -25.14
N VAL A 29 -5.23 2.65 -24.92
CA VAL A 29 -5.08 1.65 -23.86
C VAL A 29 -4.35 0.43 -24.40
N THR A 30 -3.11 0.22 -23.94
CA THR A 30 -2.28 -0.93 -24.29
C THR A 30 -2.56 -2.09 -23.34
N SER A 31 -2.90 -3.26 -23.89
CA SER A 31 -3.10 -4.48 -23.10
C SER A 31 -1.79 -5.24 -22.93
N CYS A 32 -1.34 -5.43 -21.69
CA CYS A 32 -0.22 -6.29 -21.38
C CYS A 32 -0.69 -7.70 -21.00
N VAL A 33 -0.23 -8.70 -21.75
CA VAL A 33 -0.34 -10.12 -21.40
C VAL A 33 1.00 -10.76 -21.79
N GLY A 34 1.69 -11.35 -20.82
CA GLY A 34 3.02 -11.92 -21.02
C GLY A 34 4.17 -11.00 -20.61
N GLU A 35 5.34 -11.20 -21.21
CA GLU A 35 6.58 -10.49 -20.87
C GLU A 35 6.75 -9.20 -21.68
N GLY A 36 6.81 -8.05 -21.00
CA GLY A 36 7.19 -6.76 -21.54
C GLY A 36 8.64 -6.40 -21.23
N GLY A 37 9.38 -5.92 -22.23
CA GLY A 37 10.76 -5.45 -22.06
C GLY A 37 10.86 -3.94 -21.84
N ALA A 38 12.07 -3.41 -22.00
CA ALA A 38 12.36 -1.99 -21.87
C ALA A 38 11.84 -1.20 -23.08
N VAL A 39 10.55 -0.85 -23.04
CA VAL A 39 9.84 -0.06 -24.06
C VAL A 39 9.03 1.06 -23.41
N THR A 40 8.56 2.02 -24.20
CA THR A 40 7.66 3.08 -23.73
C THR A 40 6.26 2.84 -24.26
N VAL A 41 5.31 2.67 -23.34
CA VAL A 41 3.87 2.63 -23.63
C VAL A 41 3.34 4.07 -23.58
N PRO A 42 2.88 4.63 -24.72
CA PRO A 42 2.58 6.07 -24.83
C PRO A 42 1.27 6.49 -24.15
N GLY A 43 0.44 5.53 -23.73
CA GLY A 43 -0.84 5.77 -23.07
C GLY A 43 -1.03 4.89 -21.85
N ASP A 44 -2.28 4.57 -21.56
CA ASP A 44 -2.66 3.74 -20.43
C ASP A 44 -2.26 2.27 -20.67
N LEU A 45 -1.90 1.56 -19.61
CA LEU A 45 -1.62 0.14 -19.62
C LEU A 45 -2.72 -0.60 -18.84
N VAL A 46 -3.23 -1.69 -19.41
CA VAL A 46 -4.13 -2.61 -18.70
C VAL A 46 -3.56 -4.02 -18.69
N VAL A 47 -3.57 -4.67 -17.53
CA VAL A 47 -3.47 -6.13 -17.45
C VAL A 47 -4.89 -6.69 -17.39
N PRO A 48 -5.36 -7.42 -18.42
CA PRO A 48 -6.73 -7.95 -18.46
C PRO A 48 -7.02 -8.93 -17.32
N ALA A 49 -8.31 -9.16 -17.03
CA ALA A 49 -8.71 -10.00 -15.92
C ALA A 49 -8.18 -11.44 -16.05
N GLY A 50 -7.68 -12.00 -14.94
CA GLY A 50 -7.11 -13.35 -14.92
C GLY A 50 -5.95 -13.53 -15.91
N LYS A 51 -5.15 -12.48 -16.11
CA LYS A 51 -3.93 -12.52 -16.92
C LYS A 51 -2.74 -12.05 -16.10
N ALA A 52 -1.57 -12.59 -16.41
CA ALA A 52 -0.30 -12.10 -15.91
C ALA A 52 0.43 -11.22 -16.93
N CYS A 53 1.06 -10.16 -16.43
CA CYS A 53 1.99 -9.31 -17.14
C CYS A 53 3.27 -9.17 -16.32
N TRP A 54 4.42 -9.40 -16.96
CA TRP A 54 5.73 -9.20 -16.34
C TRP A 54 6.51 -8.13 -17.12
N LEU A 55 6.71 -6.97 -16.52
CA LEU A 55 7.41 -5.84 -17.13
C LEU A 55 8.84 -5.75 -16.60
N ASN A 56 9.80 -5.55 -17.49
CA ASN A 56 11.20 -5.31 -17.16
C ASN A 56 11.71 -4.05 -17.86
N GLY A 57 11.94 -2.98 -17.09
CA GLY A 57 12.43 -1.70 -17.61
C GLY A 57 11.42 -0.89 -18.42
N THR A 58 10.14 -1.24 -18.39
CA THR A 58 9.09 -0.56 -19.17
C THR A 58 8.79 0.84 -18.61
N THR A 59 8.55 1.82 -19.48
CA THR A 59 7.98 3.12 -19.10
C THR A 59 6.53 3.19 -19.56
N VAL A 60 5.60 3.54 -18.67
CA VAL A 60 4.18 3.78 -19.00
C VAL A 60 3.89 5.26 -18.80
N GLU A 61 3.51 5.97 -19.86
CA GLU A 61 3.19 7.39 -19.84
C GLU A 61 1.82 7.67 -19.20
N GLY A 62 0.86 6.76 -19.39
CA GLY A 62 -0.48 6.84 -18.84
C GLY A 62 -0.63 6.16 -17.47
N ASN A 63 -1.87 5.85 -17.14
CA ASN A 63 -2.25 5.11 -15.94
C ASN A 63 -2.11 3.61 -16.16
N VAL A 64 -1.89 2.88 -15.06
CA VAL A 64 -1.81 1.42 -15.07
C VAL A 64 -3.03 0.86 -14.35
N ARG A 65 -3.71 -0.11 -14.98
CA ARG A 65 -4.85 -0.82 -14.39
C ARG A 65 -4.60 -2.31 -14.39
N VAL A 66 -4.57 -2.90 -13.20
CA VAL A 66 -4.56 -4.35 -12.98
C VAL A 66 -6.01 -4.78 -12.76
N ALA A 67 -6.57 -5.52 -13.72
CA ALA A 67 -7.95 -5.98 -13.64
C ALA A 67 -8.13 -7.09 -12.59
N ALA A 68 -9.37 -7.55 -12.43
CA ALA A 68 -9.68 -8.52 -11.39
C ALA A 68 -8.94 -9.86 -11.61
N GLY A 69 -8.36 -10.41 -10.55
CA GLY A 69 -7.58 -11.65 -10.60
C GLY A 69 -6.32 -11.58 -11.48
N ALA A 70 -5.91 -10.39 -11.91
CA ALA A 70 -4.76 -10.20 -12.78
C ALA A 70 -3.49 -9.92 -11.96
N ASP A 71 -2.34 -10.32 -12.50
CA ASP A 71 -1.05 -10.13 -11.84
C ASP A 71 -0.16 -9.20 -12.68
N LEU A 72 0.39 -8.17 -12.03
CA LEU A 72 1.39 -7.29 -12.62
C LEU A 72 2.69 -7.38 -11.82
N ILE A 73 3.68 -8.05 -12.40
CA ILE A 73 5.04 -8.14 -11.85
C ILE A 73 5.92 -7.13 -12.58
N VAL A 74 6.69 -6.34 -11.84
CA VAL A 74 7.41 -5.19 -12.39
C VAL A 74 8.82 -5.13 -11.83
N ASP A 75 9.82 -5.12 -12.71
CA ASP A 75 11.23 -4.96 -12.35
C ASP A 75 11.79 -3.71 -13.06
N GLY A 76 12.24 -2.72 -12.31
CA GLY A 76 12.96 -1.55 -12.85
C GLY A 76 12.13 -0.63 -13.75
N ALA A 77 10.81 -0.56 -13.58
CA ALA A 77 9.94 0.22 -14.47
C ALA A 77 9.72 1.67 -14.00
N THR A 78 9.09 2.47 -14.87
CA THR A 78 8.60 3.81 -14.53
C THR A 78 7.15 3.98 -14.96
N PHE A 79 6.25 4.22 -14.00
CA PHE A 79 4.85 4.55 -14.25
C PHE A 79 4.60 6.03 -13.95
N LYS A 80 4.25 6.82 -14.96
CA LYS A 80 4.01 8.27 -14.80
C LYS A 80 2.59 8.60 -14.31
N GLY A 81 1.64 7.70 -14.54
CA GLY A 81 0.27 7.80 -14.06
C GLY A 81 0.04 7.19 -12.68
N THR A 82 -1.24 7.02 -12.35
CA THR A 82 -1.66 6.25 -11.17
C THR A 82 -1.68 4.75 -11.47
N VAL A 83 -1.61 3.93 -10.43
CA VAL A 83 -1.87 2.50 -10.51
C VAL A 83 -3.19 2.17 -9.80
N ALA A 84 -4.06 1.43 -10.47
CA ALA A 84 -5.30 0.92 -9.89
C ALA A 84 -5.32 -0.62 -9.96
N VAL A 85 -5.49 -1.27 -8.82
CA VAL A 85 -5.56 -2.74 -8.68
C VAL A 85 -6.95 -3.14 -8.23
N ALA A 86 -7.63 -3.94 -9.06
CA ALA A 86 -8.99 -4.38 -8.81
C ALA A 86 -9.03 -5.63 -7.91
N LYS A 87 -10.26 -6.14 -7.67
CA LYS A 87 -10.52 -7.31 -6.83
C LYS A 87 -9.62 -8.49 -7.20
N ASP A 88 -8.98 -9.11 -6.22
CA ASP A 88 -8.08 -10.26 -6.39
C ASP A 88 -6.88 -9.97 -7.32
N GLY A 89 -6.69 -8.72 -7.75
CA GLY A 89 -5.53 -8.31 -8.52
C GLY A 89 -4.30 -8.20 -7.62
N TYR A 90 -3.13 -8.36 -8.21
CA TYR A 90 -1.85 -8.27 -7.52
C TYR A 90 -0.91 -7.33 -8.27
N ILE A 91 -0.24 -6.46 -7.53
CA ILE A 91 0.91 -5.73 -8.03
C ILE A 91 2.14 -6.04 -7.19
N ASP A 92 3.22 -6.35 -7.89
CA ASP A 92 4.53 -6.59 -7.33
C ASP A 92 5.54 -5.71 -8.05
N THR A 93 6.19 -4.80 -7.33
CA THR A 93 7.20 -3.92 -7.90
C THR A 93 8.55 -4.04 -7.20
N THR A 94 9.59 -4.24 -7.99
CA THR A 94 10.99 -4.21 -7.60
C THR A 94 11.68 -3.04 -8.30
N ASP A 95 12.40 -2.20 -7.55
CA ASP A 95 13.20 -1.08 -8.07
C ASP A 95 12.44 -0.15 -9.04
N THR A 96 11.16 0.06 -8.79
CA THR A 96 10.23 0.73 -9.72
C THR A 96 9.82 2.11 -9.21
N THR A 97 9.67 3.06 -10.13
CA THR A 97 9.13 4.40 -9.81
C THR A 97 7.67 4.50 -10.26
N ILE A 98 6.77 4.81 -9.32
CA ILE A 98 5.37 5.15 -9.57
C ILE A 98 5.21 6.63 -9.22
N ALA A 99 5.02 7.50 -10.21
CA ALA A 99 5.04 8.95 -9.99
C ALA A 99 3.84 9.45 -9.17
N LYS A 100 2.71 8.74 -9.20
CA LYS A 100 1.46 9.14 -8.52
C LYS A 100 1.01 8.09 -7.50
N ASN A 101 -0.30 7.96 -7.32
CA ASN A 101 -0.92 7.12 -6.30
C ASN A 101 -1.04 5.66 -6.76
N VAL A 102 -1.04 4.75 -5.80
CA VAL A 102 -1.50 3.36 -5.95
C VAL A 102 -2.83 3.22 -5.20
N SER A 103 -3.83 2.64 -5.84
CA SER A 103 -5.14 2.35 -5.26
C SER A 103 -5.49 0.89 -5.47
N ALA A 104 -5.65 0.13 -4.39
CA ALA A 104 -5.98 -1.29 -4.39
C ALA A 104 -7.36 -1.49 -3.75
N SER A 105 -8.29 -2.10 -4.47
CA SER A 105 -9.68 -2.30 -4.01
C SER A 105 -10.04 -3.79 -4.07
N ASN A 106 -10.24 -4.39 -2.89
CA ASN A 106 -10.42 -5.84 -2.71
C ASN A 106 -9.29 -6.68 -3.34
N ALA A 107 -8.10 -6.09 -3.49
CA ALA A 107 -6.96 -6.70 -4.16
C ALA A 107 -6.42 -7.89 -3.34
N PHE A 108 -5.75 -8.81 -4.01
CA PHE A 108 -4.96 -9.85 -3.34
C PHE A 108 -3.81 -9.23 -2.56
N GLY A 109 -3.11 -8.25 -3.15
CA GLY A 109 -2.06 -7.54 -2.42
C GLY A 109 -1.32 -6.49 -3.24
N SER A 110 -0.47 -5.74 -2.56
CA SER A 110 0.48 -4.81 -3.15
C SER A 110 1.84 -4.97 -2.48
N TYR A 111 2.84 -5.37 -3.26
CA TYR A 111 4.22 -5.53 -2.81
C TYR A 111 5.14 -4.49 -3.45
N PHE A 112 5.95 -3.82 -2.63
CA PHE A 112 6.93 -2.84 -3.05
C PHE A 112 8.28 -3.20 -2.44
N TYR A 113 9.29 -3.46 -3.28
CA TYR A 113 10.67 -3.68 -2.87
C TYR A 113 11.57 -2.67 -3.56
N GLY A 114 12.39 -1.92 -2.82
CA GLY A 114 13.30 -0.93 -3.40
C GLY A 114 12.60 0.17 -4.22
N SER A 115 11.29 0.33 -4.07
CA SER A 115 10.44 1.08 -5.01
C SER A 115 10.03 2.44 -4.46
N ASN A 116 9.73 3.39 -5.35
CA ASN A 116 9.36 4.75 -5.01
C ASN A 116 7.94 5.09 -5.51
N VAL A 117 7.03 5.32 -4.58
CA VAL A 117 5.68 5.84 -4.83
C VAL A 117 5.66 7.33 -4.52
N GLY A 118 5.51 8.16 -5.57
CA GLY A 118 5.45 9.61 -5.48
C GLY A 118 4.16 10.15 -4.86
N GLY A 119 3.10 9.33 -4.86
CA GLY A 119 1.82 9.64 -4.22
C GLY A 119 1.54 8.82 -2.95
N ALA A 120 0.26 8.60 -2.69
CA ALA A 120 -0.25 7.76 -1.61
C ALA A 120 -0.49 6.32 -2.07
N VAL A 121 -0.43 5.39 -1.13
CA VAL A 121 -0.90 4.01 -1.28
C VAL A 121 -2.21 3.87 -0.50
N ASN A 122 -3.31 3.53 -1.18
CA ASN A 122 -4.61 3.29 -0.56
C ASN A 122 -5.05 1.86 -0.86
N ALA A 123 -5.15 1.04 0.17
CA ALA A 123 -5.66 -0.33 0.07
C ALA A 123 -6.94 -0.43 0.91
N ASN A 124 -8.00 -0.92 0.30
CA ASN A 124 -9.30 -1.01 0.96
C ASN A 124 -10.03 -2.27 0.50
N ALA A 125 -10.72 -2.92 1.42
CA ALA A 125 -11.60 -4.04 1.15
C ALA A 125 -13.03 -3.73 1.62
N ASP A 126 -14.00 -4.27 0.89
CA ASP A 126 -15.39 -4.20 1.25
C ASP A 126 -15.68 -5.13 2.43
N GLN A 127 -16.75 -4.86 3.16
CA GLN A 127 -17.20 -5.74 4.23
C GLN A 127 -17.55 -7.12 3.67
N GLY A 128 -16.91 -8.17 4.19
CA GLY A 128 -17.11 -9.55 3.71
C GLY A 128 -16.36 -9.87 2.41
N ALA A 129 -15.33 -9.10 2.07
CA ALA A 129 -14.42 -9.45 0.98
C ALA A 129 -13.90 -10.88 1.12
N GLU A 130 -13.83 -11.60 0.00
CA GLU A 130 -13.31 -12.97 -0.06
C GLU A 130 -11.79 -13.04 0.12
N GLN A 131 -11.09 -11.95 -0.21
CA GLN A 131 -9.65 -11.82 -0.05
C GLN A 131 -9.37 -10.89 1.12
N ASP A 132 -8.48 -11.32 2.00
CA ASP A 132 -8.04 -10.52 3.13
C ASP A 132 -7.18 -9.34 2.66
N GLY A 133 -6.34 -9.55 1.64
CA GLY A 133 -5.55 -8.52 1.00
C GLY A 133 -4.40 -8.00 1.86
N PHE A 134 -3.22 -7.76 1.28
CA PHE A 134 -2.08 -7.22 2.03
C PHE A 134 -1.45 -5.96 1.40
N VAL A 135 -0.70 -5.22 2.23
CA VAL A 135 0.24 -4.18 1.80
C VAL A 135 1.60 -4.49 2.40
N TYR A 136 2.61 -4.72 1.56
CA TYR A 136 3.95 -5.02 2.01
C TYR A 136 4.97 -4.12 1.31
N ALA A 137 5.59 -3.21 2.06
CA ALA A 137 6.63 -2.33 1.57
C ALA A 137 7.95 -2.63 2.28
N VAL A 138 9.01 -2.89 1.49
CA VAL A 138 10.36 -3.22 1.94
C VAL A 138 11.35 -2.30 1.25
N ASP A 139 12.25 -1.69 2.02
CA ASP A 139 13.33 -0.81 1.52
C ASP A 139 12.83 0.23 0.51
N SER A 140 11.61 0.73 0.73
CA SER A 140 10.87 1.52 -0.24
C SER A 140 10.62 2.93 0.26
N LYS A 141 10.10 3.79 -0.62
CA LYS A 141 9.66 5.14 -0.28
C LYS A 141 8.25 5.37 -0.75
N VAL A 142 7.39 5.85 0.16
CA VAL A 142 6.06 6.38 -0.17
C VAL A 142 6.06 7.85 0.23
N THR A 143 6.05 8.75 -0.75
CA THR A 143 6.06 10.20 -0.48
C THR A 143 4.80 10.65 0.25
N GLY A 144 3.65 10.07 -0.12
CA GLY A 144 2.37 10.36 0.49
C GLY A 144 2.07 9.53 1.75
N ARG A 145 0.78 9.38 2.03
CA ARG A 145 0.26 8.51 3.10
C ARG A 145 0.15 7.06 2.63
N VAL A 146 0.18 6.14 3.59
CA VAL A 146 -0.27 4.75 3.40
C VAL A 146 -1.54 4.56 4.21
N ASN A 147 -2.62 4.19 3.55
CA ASN A 147 -3.92 3.94 4.16
C ASN A 147 -4.38 2.53 3.82
N ALA A 148 -4.31 1.63 4.79
CA ALA A 148 -4.70 0.23 4.65
C ALA A 148 -5.92 -0.06 5.53
N ALA A 149 -7.04 -0.36 4.88
CA ALA A 149 -8.28 -0.84 5.48
C ALA A 149 -8.66 -2.16 4.80
N VAL A 150 -7.81 -3.16 4.99
CA VAL A 150 -7.91 -4.51 4.41
C VAL A 150 -7.87 -5.54 5.56
N PRO A 151 -8.62 -6.64 5.52
CA PRO A 151 -8.61 -7.64 6.58
C PRO A 151 -7.25 -8.34 6.83
N GLY A 152 -6.35 -8.34 5.84
CA GLY A 152 -5.06 -9.02 5.89
C GLY A 152 -3.91 -8.19 6.45
N GLU A 153 -2.71 -8.48 5.99
CA GLU A 153 -1.44 -8.07 6.58
C GLU A 153 -0.96 -6.71 6.07
N VAL A 154 -0.39 -5.90 6.97
CA VAL A 154 0.34 -4.69 6.59
C VAL A 154 1.74 -4.74 7.19
N VAL A 155 2.76 -4.70 6.35
CA VAL A 155 4.17 -4.69 6.78
C VAL A 155 4.91 -3.54 6.10
N ILE A 156 5.53 -2.70 6.92
CA ILE A 156 6.38 -1.58 6.50
C ILE A 156 7.78 -1.82 7.07
N ASP A 157 8.73 -2.19 6.23
CA ASP A 157 10.10 -2.53 6.63
C ASP A 157 11.13 -1.73 5.84
N GLY A 158 12.12 -1.15 6.51
CA GLY A 158 13.15 -0.32 5.86
C GLY A 158 12.60 0.86 5.06
N THR A 159 11.34 1.26 5.30
CA THR A 159 10.56 2.09 4.38
C THR A 159 10.34 3.49 4.94
N GLN A 160 10.44 4.51 4.08
CA GLN A 160 10.08 5.88 4.44
C GLN A 160 8.67 6.22 3.93
N VAL A 161 7.75 6.49 4.87
CA VAL A 161 6.42 7.03 4.57
C VAL A 161 6.40 8.51 4.93
N GLY A 162 6.30 9.38 3.94
CA GLY A 162 6.35 10.84 4.15
C GLY A 162 5.08 11.38 4.82
N GLY A 163 3.94 10.73 4.62
CA GLY A 163 2.65 11.09 5.21
C GLY A 163 2.27 10.24 6.43
N ALA A 164 0.96 10.19 6.70
CA ALA A 164 0.40 9.33 7.73
C ALA A 164 0.46 7.85 7.31
N LEU A 165 0.58 6.95 8.30
CA LEU A 165 0.41 5.52 8.16
C LEU A 165 -0.83 5.10 8.95
N THR A 166 -1.79 4.46 8.28
CA THR A 166 -3.04 3.99 8.90
C THR A 166 -3.28 2.53 8.56
N GLY A 167 -3.44 1.71 9.59
CA GLY A 167 -3.98 0.36 9.52
C GLY A 167 -5.29 0.31 10.30
N GLN A 168 -6.39 0.02 9.63
CA GLN A 168 -7.70 -0.07 10.26
C GLN A 168 -8.38 -1.39 9.92
N GLY A 169 -8.70 -2.17 10.96
CA GLY A 169 -9.35 -3.47 10.82
C GLY A 169 -8.48 -4.50 10.11
N THR A 170 -7.15 -4.33 10.14
CA THR A 170 -6.21 -5.25 9.51
C THR A 170 -5.96 -6.46 10.39
N ARG A 171 -5.35 -7.50 9.83
CA ARG A 171 -4.88 -8.63 10.63
C ARG A 171 -3.84 -8.11 11.62
N TYR A 172 -2.81 -7.47 11.11
CA TYR A 172 -1.85 -6.68 11.87
C TYR A 172 -1.30 -5.54 11.02
N LEU A 173 -0.65 -4.58 11.68
CA LEU A 173 0.19 -3.58 11.02
C LEU A 173 1.53 -3.58 11.73
N ASP A 174 2.56 -4.02 11.03
CA ASP A 174 3.91 -4.08 11.57
C ASP A 174 4.82 -3.07 10.91
N VAL A 175 5.66 -2.43 11.72
CA VAL A 175 6.61 -1.41 11.29
C VAL A 175 7.99 -1.74 11.84
N TYR A 176 8.97 -1.90 10.94
CA TYR A 176 10.36 -2.23 11.25
C TYR A 176 11.29 -1.26 10.54
N ASN A 177 12.34 -0.77 11.22
CA ASN A 177 13.42 0.02 10.59
C ASN A 177 12.93 1.17 9.69
N SER A 178 11.81 1.79 10.05
CA SER A 178 11.06 2.66 9.14
C SER A 178 10.82 4.05 9.72
N THR A 179 10.55 5.01 8.85
CA THR A 179 10.23 6.39 9.24
C THR A 179 8.85 6.78 8.75
N ILE A 180 8.00 7.21 9.67
CA ILE A 180 6.66 7.73 9.39
C ILE A 180 6.66 9.24 9.68
N GLY A 181 6.59 10.05 8.63
CA GLY A 181 6.62 11.51 8.72
C GLY A 181 5.35 12.11 9.33
N GLY A 182 4.22 11.43 9.18
CA GLY A 182 2.92 11.86 9.70
C GLY A 182 2.43 11.08 10.92
N LYS A 183 1.11 11.09 11.11
CA LYS A 183 0.41 10.35 12.17
C LYS A 183 0.50 8.85 11.92
N LEU A 184 0.70 8.06 12.97
CA LEU A 184 0.46 6.61 12.96
C LEU A 184 -0.91 6.29 13.59
N THR A 185 -1.72 5.47 12.93
CA THR A 185 -2.99 4.97 13.48
C THR A 185 -3.11 3.47 13.25
N VAL A 186 -3.28 2.72 14.33
CA VAL A 186 -3.49 1.28 14.33
C VAL A 186 -4.77 0.99 15.09
N ALA A 187 -5.83 0.65 14.38
CA ALA A 187 -7.17 0.59 14.95
C ALA A 187 -7.92 -0.69 14.57
N GLY A 188 -8.40 -1.42 15.58
CA GLY A 188 -9.24 -2.60 15.35
C GLY A 188 -8.51 -3.80 14.75
N ASN A 189 -7.19 -3.89 14.90
CA ASN A 189 -6.43 -5.00 14.34
C ASN A 189 -6.60 -6.27 15.18
N LYS A 190 -6.77 -7.41 14.51
CA LYS A 190 -7.12 -8.69 15.17
C LYS A 190 -5.92 -9.37 15.85
N GLU A 191 -4.75 -9.27 15.23
CA GLU A 191 -3.46 -9.80 15.70
C GLU A 191 -2.49 -8.67 16.09
N GLY A 192 -3.05 -7.48 16.33
CA GLY A 192 -2.35 -6.32 16.86
C GLY A 192 -1.29 -5.71 15.94
N SER A 193 -0.08 -5.50 16.46
CA SER A 193 0.97 -4.71 15.80
C SER A 193 2.32 -4.84 16.51
N VAL A 194 3.39 -4.86 15.72
CA VAL A 194 4.76 -4.60 16.17
C VAL A 194 5.22 -3.25 15.63
N PHE A 195 5.82 -2.44 16.50
CA PHE A 195 6.56 -1.24 16.10
C PHE A 195 7.98 -1.34 16.63
N CYS A 196 8.96 -1.53 15.75
CA CYS A 196 10.32 -1.86 16.13
C CYS A 196 11.34 -1.02 15.37
N GLU A 197 12.36 -0.52 16.08
CA GLU A 197 13.49 0.26 15.51
C GLU A 197 13.05 1.35 14.52
N SER A 198 11.93 2.00 14.83
CA SER A 198 11.24 2.89 13.89
C SER A 198 10.97 4.26 14.51
N GLU A 199 10.64 5.22 13.65
CA GLU A 199 10.42 6.61 14.02
C GLU A 199 9.06 7.12 13.53
N VAL A 200 8.27 7.74 14.41
CA VAL A 200 7.05 8.47 14.03
C VAL A 200 7.22 9.94 14.37
N TYR A 201 6.99 10.84 13.41
CA TYR A 201 7.14 12.29 13.62
C TYR A 201 5.81 13.00 13.92
N GLY A 202 4.67 12.37 13.64
CA GLY A 202 3.36 12.80 14.14
C GLY A 202 2.95 12.11 15.44
N ASP A 203 1.68 12.27 15.80
CA ASP A 203 1.07 11.51 16.90
C ASP A 203 0.85 10.04 16.49
N ALA A 204 0.86 9.14 17.46
CA ALA A 204 0.56 7.74 17.31
C ALA A 204 -0.68 7.36 18.14
N SER A 205 -1.57 6.54 17.57
CA SER A 205 -2.76 6.05 18.25
C SER A 205 -2.97 4.56 17.98
N TYR A 206 -3.16 3.80 19.06
CA TYR A 206 -3.46 2.38 19.06
C TYR A 206 -4.77 2.15 19.80
N THR A 207 -5.83 1.74 19.09
CA THR A 207 -7.17 1.63 19.69
C THR A 207 -7.96 0.43 19.21
N GLY A 208 -8.64 -0.27 20.13
CA GLY A 208 -9.53 -1.38 19.78
C GLY A 208 -8.81 -2.60 19.21
N ASN A 209 -7.50 -2.71 19.38
CA ASN A 209 -6.72 -3.84 18.89
C ASN A 209 -6.82 -5.04 19.83
N SER A 210 -6.64 -6.23 19.27
CA SER A 210 -6.66 -7.53 19.95
C SER A 210 -5.32 -8.24 19.86
N ASP A 211 -5.22 -9.38 20.55
CA ASP A 211 -4.04 -10.24 20.64
C ASP A 211 -2.83 -9.58 21.31
N THR A 212 -1.92 -8.94 20.55
CA THR A 212 -0.68 -8.39 21.11
C THR A 212 -0.26 -7.09 20.42
N LEU A 213 -0.01 -6.06 21.22
CA LEU A 213 0.63 -4.81 20.79
C LEU A 213 2.03 -4.74 21.40
N GLN A 214 3.07 -4.79 20.55
CA GLN A 214 4.46 -4.65 20.96
C GLN A 214 5.04 -3.34 20.39
N LEU A 215 5.28 -2.36 21.25
CA LEU A 215 5.77 -1.05 20.86
C LEU A 215 7.18 -0.83 21.44
N GLY A 216 8.16 -0.74 20.55
CA GLY A 216 9.56 -0.56 20.86
C GLY A 216 10.29 -1.89 21.02
N GLY A 217 10.81 -2.15 22.22
CA GLY A 217 11.79 -3.20 22.49
C GLY A 217 11.31 -4.64 22.36
N ASP A 218 12.20 -5.58 22.72
CA ASP A 218 11.95 -7.02 22.76
C ASP A 218 10.60 -7.33 23.41
N GLY A 219 9.83 -8.17 22.74
CA GLY A 219 8.48 -8.51 23.17
C GLY A 219 8.03 -9.87 22.66
N PRO A 220 6.75 -10.22 22.91
CA PRO A 220 6.22 -11.54 22.62
C PRO A 220 6.21 -11.92 21.14
N LEU A 221 6.16 -10.95 20.23
CA LEU A 221 5.96 -11.16 18.79
C LEU A 221 7.25 -11.13 17.99
N ALA A 222 8.23 -10.33 18.42
CA ALA A 222 9.49 -10.20 17.70
C ALA A 222 10.63 -9.77 18.64
N PRO A 223 11.88 -10.21 18.39
CA PRO A 223 13.04 -9.53 18.94
C PRO A 223 13.11 -8.11 18.37
N CYS A 224 13.33 -7.13 19.23
CA CYS A 224 13.56 -5.74 18.88
C CYS A 224 14.57 -5.12 19.84
N SER A 225 15.84 -5.21 19.45
CA SER A 225 16.95 -4.81 20.33
C SER A 225 17.17 -3.30 20.39
N GLY A 226 16.78 -2.57 19.34
CA GLY A 226 16.97 -1.14 19.25
C GLY A 226 15.86 -0.33 19.90
N THR A 227 16.05 0.99 19.87
CA THR A 227 15.14 1.98 20.47
C THR A 227 14.22 2.55 19.41
N SER A 228 12.93 2.68 19.73
CA SER A 228 11.95 3.35 18.88
C SER A 228 11.73 4.80 19.31
N TYR A 229 11.48 5.69 18.34
CA TYR A 229 11.33 7.13 18.58
C TYR A 229 9.93 7.63 18.19
N TRP A 230 9.35 8.43 19.08
CA TRP A 230 8.04 9.04 18.91
C TRP A 230 8.15 10.55 19.09
N GLY A 231 8.03 11.29 17.99
CA GLY A 231 8.10 12.74 17.96
C GLY A 231 6.84 13.42 18.52
N GLY A 232 5.67 12.82 18.31
CA GLY A 232 4.39 13.27 18.86
C GLY A 232 3.99 12.55 20.14
N ASN A 233 2.70 12.63 20.45
CA ASN A 233 2.06 11.89 21.53
C ASN A 233 1.83 10.43 21.11
N VAL A 234 1.86 9.52 22.07
CA VAL A 234 1.49 8.12 21.89
C VAL A 234 0.30 7.82 22.79
N ASP A 235 -0.85 7.54 22.18
CA ASP A 235 -2.06 7.11 22.89
C ASP A 235 -2.37 5.64 22.60
N VAL A 236 -2.45 4.82 23.65
CA VAL A 236 -2.79 3.41 23.56
C VAL A 236 -3.99 3.14 24.44
N SER A 237 -5.19 3.10 23.87
CA SER A 237 -6.44 3.08 24.64
C SER A 237 -7.43 2.05 24.12
N ASN A 238 -8.26 1.52 25.03
CA ASN A 238 -9.38 0.64 24.70
C ASN A 238 -8.97 -0.60 23.89
N ASN A 239 -7.82 -1.20 24.19
CA ASN A 239 -7.36 -2.43 23.54
C ASN A 239 -7.64 -3.64 24.45
N THR A 240 -8.04 -4.75 23.84
CA THR A 240 -8.12 -6.07 24.50
C THR A 240 -6.85 -6.90 24.27
N ALA A 241 -5.86 -6.32 23.59
CA ALA A 241 -4.55 -6.91 23.36
C ALA A 241 -3.70 -6.93 24.63
N THR A 242 -2.76 -7.87 24.70
CA THR A 242 -1.59 -7.76 25.57
C THR A 242 -0.74 -6.59 25.08
N VAL A 243 -0.70 -5.51 25.85
CA VAL A 243 0.07 -4.31 25.50
C VAL A 243 1.43 -4.31 26.20
N VAL A 244 2.50 -4.31 25.41
CA VAL A 244 3.89 -4.18 25.86
C VAL A 244 4.49 -2.94 25.20
N VAL A 245 4.86 -1.95 26.02
CA VAL A 245 5.50 -0.71 25.56
C VAL A 245 6.84 -0.58 26.24
N SER A 246 7.94 -0.85 25.53
CA SER A 246 9.28 -0.87 26.13
C SER A 246 10.33 -0.20 25.26
N ASN A 247 11.43 0.28 25.84
CA ASN A 247 12.58 0.84 25.09
C ASN A 247 12.20 1.95 24.08
N ASN A 248 11.30 2.85 24.47
CA ASN A 248 10.87 3.97 23.64
C ASN A 248 11.46 5.31 24.10
N ILE A 249 11.72 6.21 23.16
CA ILE A 249 11.91 7.65 23.44
C ILE A 249 10.68 8.38 22.92
N VAL A 250 9.89 8.95 23.84
CA VAL A 250 8.67 9.68 23.52
C VAL A 250 8.89 11.16 23.82
N ARG A 251 8.87 12.00 22.79
CA ARG A 251 9.01 13.45 22.92
C ARG A 251 7.72 14.10 23.42
N GLY A 252 6.56 13.62 22.96
CA GLY A 252 5.25 14.04 23.45
C GLY A 252 4.84 13.32 24.73
N ASN A 253 3.54 13.15 24.90
CA ASN A 253 2.94 12.43 26.02
C ASN A 253 2.85 10.92 25.72
N LEU A 254 2.88 10.11 26.78
CA LEU A 254 2.49 8.70 26.73
C LEU A 254 1.22 8.52 27.57
N SER A 255 0.11 8.16 26.93
CA SER A 255 -1.20 8.06 27.58
C SER A 255 -1.94 6.81 27.18
N GLY A 256 -2.91 6.45 28.01
CA GLY A 256 -3.91 5.47 27.62
C GLY A 256 -4.78 4.98 28.76
N THR A 257 -6.01 4.62 28.42
CA THR A 257 -7.01 4.10 29.35
C THR A 257 -7.86 3.01 28.71
N GLY A 258 -8.52 2.18 29.51
CA GLY A 258 -9.44 1.15 29.02
C GLY A 258 -8.77 -0.05 28.36
N ASN A 259 -7.45 -0.22 28.49
CA ASN A 259 -6.79 -1.44 28.06
C ASN A 259 -6.99 -2.56 29.08
N ASP A 260 -7.34 -3.75 28.60
CA ASP A 260 -7.54 -4.95 29.43
C ASP A 260 -6.97 -6.18 28.71
N PRO A 261 -5.87 -6.77 29.19
CA PRO A 261 -5.17 -6.47 30.45
C PRO A 261 -4.48 -5.10 30.46
N ALA A 262 -4.15 -4.60 31.66
CA ALA A 262 -3.40 -3.36 31.82
C ALA A 262 -2.03 -3.44 31.12
N PRO A 263 -1.53 -2.33 30.52
CA PRO A 263 -0.25 -2.34 29.81
C PRO A 263 0.93 -2.66 30.72
N THR A 264 1.92 -3.33 30.14
CA THR A 264 3.23 -3.58 30.76
C THR A 264 4.33 -2.95 29.94
N GLY A 265 5.51 -2.76 30.54
CA GLY A 265 6.60 -2.12 29.85
C GLY A 265 7.70 -1.63 30.76
N GLU A 266 8.84 -1.31 30.14
CA GLU A 266 10.01 -0.77 30.85
C GLU A 266 10.88 0.12 29.95
N ASN A 267 11.80 0.87 30.55
CA ASN A 267 12.81 1.65 29.83
C ASN A 267 12.26 2.70 28.83
N ASN A 268 11.03 3.17 29.03
CA ASN A 268 10.47 4.29 28.25
C ASN A 268 10.96 5.62 28.81
N ARG A 269 11.55 6.45 27.96
CA ARG A 269 11.98 7.82 28.28
C ARG A 269 10.97 8.79 27.69
N VAL A 270 10.07 9.30 28.54
CA VAL A 270 9.01 10.22 28.12
C VAL A 270 9.38 11.63 28.56
N ARG A 271 9.41 12.58 27.61
CA ARG A 271 9.67 14.00 27.89
C ARG A 271 8.40 14.77 28.26
N GLY A 272 7.26 14.41 27.66
CA GLY A 272 5.96 14.94 28.04
C GLY A 272 5.42 14.28 29.30
N THR A 273 4.10 14.28 29.45
CA THR A 273 3.43 13.64 30.58
C THR A 273 3.19 12.15 30.32
N VAL A 274 3.39 11.34 31.36
CA VAL A 274 2.88 9.96 31.41
C VAL A 274 1.56 10.00 32.18
N SER A 275 0.51 9.36 31.65
CA SER A 275 -0.83 9.41 32.27
C SER A 275 -1.65 8.12 32.08
N GLY A 276 -2.68 7.96 32.90
CA GLY A 276 -3.60 6.83 32.82
C GLY A 276 -2.94 5.51 33.25
N GLN A 277 -3.17 4.44 32.50
CA GLN A 277 -2.62 3.11 32.83
C GLN A 277 -1.09 3.01 32.65
N PHE A 278 -0.43 4.08 32.18
CA PHE A 278 1.01 4.11 31.93
C PHE A 278 1.83 4.71 33.08
N GLU A 279 1.20 5.34 34.08
CA GLU A 279 1.93 5.98 35.20
C GLU A 279 2.72 4.99 36.06
N ASN A 280 2.27 3.73 36.14
CA ASN A 280 2.85 2.69 36.97
C ASN A 280 3.02 1.37 36.19
N LEU A 281 3.63 1.45 35.00
CA LEU A 281 3.91 0.27 34.17
C LEU A 281 4.68 -0.78 34.99
N GLN A 282 4.11 -1.98 35.03
CA GLN A 282 4.83 -3.15 35.53
C GLN A 282 5.76 -3.65 34.43
N ALA A 283 6.94 -4.15 34.82
CA ALA A 283 7.80 -4.85 33.89
C ALA A 283 7.03 -6.03 33.27
N PRO A 284 7.19 -6.31 31.97
CA PRO A 284 6.62 -7.49 31.36
C PRO A 284 7.07 -8.72 32.16
N ALA A 285 6.15 -9.65 32.44
CA ALA A 285 6.54 -10.90 33.10
C ALA A 285 7.67 -11.54 32.27
N ALA A 286 8.78 -11.93 32.94
CA ALA A 286 9.90 -12.59 32.29
C ALA A 286 9.34 -13.66 31.35
N MET A 287 9.63 -13.55 30.05
CA MET A 287 9.02 -14.36 28.99
C MET A 287 9.21 -15.84 29.31
N ARG A 288 8.26 -16.42 30.05
CA ARG A 288 8.25 -17.84 30.37
C ARG A 288 7.81 -18.52 29.10
N THR A 289 8.77 -18.89 28.26
CA THR A 289 8.58 -19.81 27.13
C THR A 289 7.25 -19.57 26.41
N MET A 290 7.03 -18.36 25.92
CA MET A 290 6.05 -18.18 24.85
C MET A 290 6.53 -19.03 23.67
N ALA A 291 5.60 -19.52 22.85
CA ALA A 291 5.95 -20.15 21.58
C ALA A 291 6.97 -19.25 20.84
N ALA A 292 7.89 -19.86 20.08
CA ALA A 292 8.85 -19.09 19.29
C ALA A 292 8.11 -17.95 18.55
N PRO A 293 8.65 -16.72 18.55
CA PRO A 293 8.02 -15.59 17.87
C PRO A 293 7.54 -16.02 16.47
N GLN A 294 6.27 -15.77 16.14
CA GLN A 294 5.79 -16.01 14.78
C GLN A 294 6.57 -15.08 13.85
N ASP A 295 7.30 -15.65 12.89
CA ASP A 295 7.99 -14.86 11.88
C ASP A 295 6.99 -14.42 10.80
N ARG A 296 6.07 -13.52 11.21
CA ARG A 296 4.98 -13.01 10.36
C ARG A 296 5.50 -12.39 9.07
N LYS A 297 6.70 -11.80 9.12
CA LYS A 297 7.41 -11.27 7.96
C LYS A 297 7.83 -12.37 6.99
N ALA A 298 8.39 -13.47 7.49
CA ALA A 298 8.75 -14.62 6.66
C ALA A 298 7.52 -15.28 6.02
N ASP A 299 6.42 -15.40 6.76
CA ASP A 299 5.17 -15.97 6.27
C ASP A 299 4.62 -15.17 5.08
N LEU A 300 4.45 -13.84 5.26
CA LEU A 300 3.98 -12.97 4.17
C LEU A 300 4.98 -12.91 2.99
N SER A 301 6.28 -12.96 3.27
CA SER A 301 7.30 -13.08 2.22
C SER A 301 7.17 -14.38 1.43
N GLY A 302 6.75 -15.48 2.07
CA GLY A 302 6.44 -16.75 1.42
C GLY A 302 5.30 -16.62 0.42
N GLU A 303 4.18 -16.04 0.86
CA GLU A 303 3.00 -15.80 0.01
C GLU A 303 3.32 -14.91 -1.20
N VAL A 304 4.06 -13.81 -0.99
CA VAL A 304 4.54 -12.94 -2.07
C VAL A 304 5.38 -13.71 -3.08
N LYS A 305 6.33 -14.54 -2.60
CA LYS A 305 7.21 -15.33 -3.47
C LYS A 305 6.43 -16.35 -4.31
N GLU A 306 5.46 -17.02 -3.69
CA GLU A 306 4.61 -17.99 -4.38
C GLU A 306 3.79 -17.31 -5.48
N ARG A 307 3.05 -16.24 -5.14
CA ARG A 307 2.22 -15.53 -6.13
C ARG A 307 3.06 -14.93 -7.26
N ARG A 308 4.24 -14.38 -6.95
CA ARG A 308 5.17 -13.87 -7.98
C ARG A 308 5.62 -14.99 -8.92
N ALA A 309 5.99 -16.16 -8.38
CA ALA A 309 6.46 -17.28 -9.17
C ALA A 309 5.38 -17.76 -10.15
N ASP A 310 4.13 -17.88 -9.68
CA ASP A 310 2.99 -18.27 -10.50
C ASP A 310 2.71 -17.24 -11.61
N ALA A 311 2.65 -15.96 -11.26
CA ALA A 311 2.43 -14.87 -12.22
C ALA A 311 3.54 -14.81 -13.29
N GLN A 312 4.80 -14.96 -12.89
CA GLN A 312 5.92 -15.01 -13.84
C GLN A 312 5.87 -16.25 -14.73
N ALA A 313 5.44 -17.40 -14.21
CA ALA A 313 5.25 -18.61 -15.02
C ALA A 313 4.13 -18.43 -16.04
N GLU A 314 2.99 -17.84 -15.65
CA GLU A 314 1.89 -17.53 -16.57
C GLU A 314 2.32 -16.52 -17.65
N ALA A 315 3.01 -15.44 -17.25
CA ALA A 315 3.51 -14.45 -18.20
C ALA A 315 4.49 -15.06 -19.23
N LYS A 316 5.41 -15.92 -18.77
CA LYS A 316 6.32 -16.65 -19.67
C LYS A 316 5.56 -17.57 -20.64
N ALA A 317 4.54 -18.27 -20.17
CA ALA A 317 3.72 -19.14 -21.01
C ALA A 317 2.93 -18.36 -22.07
N ALA A 318 2.51 -17.13 -21.77
CA ALA A 318 1.85 -16.24 -22.73
C ALA A 318 2.82 -15.64 -23.78
N GLY A 319 4.13 -15.69 -23.54
CA GLY A 319 5.16 -15.16 -24.45
C GLY A 319 5.34 -13.65 -24.35
N LYS A 320 5.83 -13.01 -25.42
CA LYS A 320 6.08 -11.55 -25.42
C LYS A 320 4.77 -10.76 -25.47
N ALA A 321 4.62 -9.82 -24.55
CA ALA A 321 3.56 -8.83 -24.58
C ALA A 321 3.73 -7.90 -25.80
N ARG A 322 2.60 -7.46 -26.36
CA ARG A 322 2.58 -6.51 -27.49
C ARG A 322 2.49 -5.08 -26.94
N LEU A 323 3.64 -4.52 -26.58
CA LEU A 323 3.80 -3.19 -25.99
C LEU A 323 4.42 -2.20 -26.97
#